data_AF-A0A2V6L488-F1
#
_entry.id   AF-A0A2V6L488-F1
#
_cell.length_a   1.000
_cell.length_b   1.000
_cell.length_c   1.000
_cell.angle_alpha   90.00
_cell.angle_beta   90.00
_cell.angle_gamma   90.00
#
_symmetry.space_group_name_H-M   'P 1'
#
loop_
_entity.id
_entity.type
_entity.pdbx_description
1 polymer ?
#
loop_
_entity_poly.entity_id
_entity_poly.type
_entity_poly.pdbx_seq_one_letter_code
_entity_poly.pdbx_strand_id
1 'polypeptide(L)'
;MSVAANRKLLLEVFRAIEQRDDRRFRELLHPVFELHWPPSLPYGGSKARTWSETWEPFQPGERERRMDPRVVAVTEDEGVVLWRQRGVSLSGEQFEGEVLGLYQVR
;
A
#
# COMPACT_ATOMS: atom_id res chain seq x y z
N MET A 1 -9.03 -9.90 14.29
CA MET A 1 -10.49 -9.58 14.19
C MET A 1 -11.21 -10.64 13.34
N SER A 2 -12.51 -10.51 13.04
CA SER A 2 -13.16 -11.43 12.09
C SER A 2 -12.61 -11.25 10.67
N VAL A 3 -12.68 -12.29 9.83
CA VAL A 3 -12.27 -12.26 8.42
C VAL A 3 -12.91 -11.08 7.64
N ALA A 4 -14.20 -10.82 7.90
CA ALA A 4 -14.91 -9.69 7.28
C ALA A 4 -14.37 -8.33 7.74
N ALA A 5 -14.03 -8.19 9.03
CA ALA A 5 -13.43 -6.98 9.57
C ALA A 5 -12.03 -6.74 9.01
N ASN A 6 -11.19 -7.79 8.94
CA ASN A 6 -9.85 -7.72 8.35
C ASN A 6 -9.91 -7.30 6.87
N ARG A 7 -10.82 -7.89 6.09
CA ARG A 7 -11.04 -7.48 4.69
C ARG A 7 -11.39 -6.00 4.57
N LYS A 8 -12.29 -5.51 5.43
CA LYS A 8 -12.69 -4.09 5.44
C LYS A 8 -11.52 -3.18 5.81
N LEU A 9 -10.77 -3.54 6.86
CA LEU A 9 -9.60 -2.80 7.31
C LEU A 9 -8.56 -2.65 6.18
N LEU A 10 -8.22 -3.74 5.49
CA LEU A 10 -7.27 -3.69 4.38
C LEU A 10 -7.74 -2.72 3.29
N LEU A 11 -9.00 -2.78 2.88
CA LEU A 11 -9.55 -1.84 1.89
C LEU A 11 -9.56 -0.38 2.38
N GLU A 12 -9.81 -0.15 3.68
CA GLU A 12 -9.73 1.18 4.28
C GLU A 12 -8.30 1.74 4.28
N VAL A 13 -7.29 0.89 4.51
CA VAL A 13 -5.88 1.29 4.42
C VAL A 13 -5.53 1.78 3.01
N PHE A 14 -5.90 1.02 1.98
CA PHE A 14 -5.64 1.43 0.60
C PHE A 14 -6.40 2.70 0.23
N ARG A 15 -7.65 2.84 0.68
CA ARG A 15 -8.41 4.08 0.48
C ARG A 15 -7.71 5.29 1.09
N ALA A 16 -7.16 5.17 2.29
CA ALA A 16 -6.40 6.25 2.92
C ALA A 16 -5.16 6.63 2.08
N ILE A 17 -4.46 5.63 1.52
CA ILE A 17 -3.31 5.84 0.63
C ILE A 17 -3.72 6.60 -0.65
N GLU A 18 -4.79 6.15 -1.32
CA GLU A 18 -5.30 6.78 -2.56
C GLU A 18 -5.70 8.25 -2.31
N GLN A 19 -6.24 8.53 -1.12
CA GLN A 19 -6.73 9.86 -0.72
C GLN A 19 -5.65 10.79 -0.14
N ARG A 20 -4.41 10.32 0.04
CA ARG A 20 -3.34 11.05 0.76
C ARG A 20 -3.74 11.44 2.18
N ASP A 21 -4.54 10.60 2.83
CA ASP A 21 -4.93 10.81 4.22
C ASP A 21 -3.94 10.10 5.16
N ASP A 22 -2.75 10.67 5.28
CA ASP A 22 -1.68 10.18 6.15
C ASP A 22 -2.10 10.08 7.63
N ARG A 23 -3.04 10.93 8.06
CA ARG A 23 -3.59 10.87 9.42
C ARG A 23 -4.40 9.60 9.58
N ARG A 24 -5.36 9.36 8.69
CA ARG A 24 -6.17 8.13 8.71
C ARG A 24 -5.32 6.89 8.52
N PHE A 25 -4.34 6.92 7.62
CA PHE A 25 -3.40 5.83 7.44
C PHE A 25 -2.71 5.47 8.78
N ARG A 26 -2.13 6.45 9.48
CA ARG A 26 -1.50 6.23 10.79
C ARG A 26 -2.46 5.70 11.86
N GLU A 27 -3.71 6.17 11.89
CA GLU A 27 -4.75 5.66 12.82
C GLU A 27 -5.09 4.19 12.58
N LEU A 28 -4.94 3.70 11.35
CA LEU A 28 -5.22 2.30 10.96
C LEU A 28 -4.05 1.35 11.22
N LEU A 29 -2.85 1.88 11.45
CA LEU A 29 -1.64 1.07 11.62
C LEU A 29 -1.38 0.73 13.09
N HIS A 30 -0.80 -0.45 13.29
CA HIS A 30 -0.23 -0.81 14.58
C HIS A 30 0.98 0.11 14.91
N PRO A 31 1.23 0.49 16.18
CA PRO A 31 2.36 1.36 16.54
C PRO A 31 3.74 0.88 16.11
N VAL A 32 3.91 -0.44 15.92
CA VAL A 32 5.15 -1.06 15.41
C VAL A 32 5.01 -1.57 13.97
N PHE A 33 4.16 -0.94 13.16
CA PHE A 33 4.03 -1.28 11.75
C PHE A 33 5.37 -1.19 11.03
N GLU A 34 5.67 -2.21 10.23
CA GLU A 34 6.85 -2.27 9.37
C GLU A 34 6.43 -2.56 7.93
N LEU A 35 7.18 -2.02 6.98
CA LEU A 35 6.97 -2.27 5.56
C LEU A 35 8.23 -2.88 4.96
N HIS A 36 8.09 -4.09 4.42
CA HIS A 36 9.19 -4.85 3.84
C HIS A 36 9.12 -4.79 2.31
N TRP A 37 10.01 -4.01 1.71
CA TRP A 37 10.15 -3.98 0.25
C TRP A 37 10.97 -5.17 -0.26
N PRO A 38 10.66 -5.71 -1.45
CA PRO A 38 11.50 -6.71 -2.11
C PRO A 38 12.97 -6.27 -2.18
N PRO A 39 13.94 -7.12 -1.80
CA PRO A 39 15.37 -6.76 -1.81
C PRO A 39 15.93 -6.35 -3.18
N SER A 40 15.26 -6.76 -4.25
CA SER A 40 15.65 -6.44 -5.63
C SER A 40 15.35 -5.00 -6.06
N LEU A 41 14.58 -4.24 -5.26
CA LEU A 41 14.26 -2.85 -5.58
C LEU A 41 15.44 -1.93 -5.20
N PRO A 42 15.63 -0.79 -5.89
CA PRO A 42 16.67 0.20 -5.52
C PRO A 42 16.55 0.73 -4.08
N TYR A 43 15.35 0.67 -3.51
CA TYR A 43 15.02 1.02 -2.13
C TYR A 43 14.72 -0.23 -1.26
N GLY A 44 14.90 -1.42 -1.81
CA GLY A 44 14.77 -2.71 -1.14
C GLY A 44 15.79 -2.88 -0.01
N GLY A 45 15.41 -3.56 1.07
CA GLY A 45 16.28 -3.76 2.24
C GLY A 45 16.43 -2.55 3.17
N SER A 46 15.91 -1.39 2.81
CA SER A 46 15.79 -0.23 3.71
C SER A 46 14.45 -0.25 4.46
N LYS A 47 14.43 0.17 5.73
CA LYS A 47 13.19 0.53 6.42
C LYS A 47 12.70 1.86 5.84
N ALA A 48 12.01 1.85 4.70
CA ALA A 48 11.22 3.02 4.29
C ALA A 48 10.22 3.31 5.43
N ARG A 49 10.10 4.57 5.90
CA ARG A 49 9.30 4.83 7.10
C ARG A 49 7.81 4.80 6.79
N THR A 50 7.40 5.13 5.55
CA THR A 50 6.02 5.02 5.09
C THR A 50 5.90 4.73 3.59
N TRP A 51 4.71 4.28 3.17
CA TRP A 51 4.34 4.16 1.75
C TRP A 51 4.40 5.52 1.03
N SER A 52 3.86 6.56 1.68
CA SER A 52 3.76 7.91 1.14
C SER A 52 5.12 8.50 0.77
N GLU A 53 6.12 8.38 1.65
CA GLU A 53 7.49 8.80 1.37
C GLU A 53 8.09 8.15 0.11
N THR A 54 7.69 6.91 -0.20
CA THR A 54 8.21 6.16 -1.35
C THR A 54 7.49 6.54 -2.65
N TRP A 55 6.16 6.66 -2.63
CA TRP A 55 5.36 6.72 -3.85
C TRP A 55 4.69 8.07 -4.15
N GLU A 56 4.55 8.96 -3.17
CA GLU A 56 3.94 10.28 -3.40
C GLU A 56 4.62 11.08 -4.51
N PRO A 57 5.97 11.17 -4.58
CA PRO A 57 6.64 11.94 -5.63
C PRO A 57 6.34 11.45 -7.05
N PHE A 58 5.94 10.18 -7.19
CA PHE A 58 5.66 9.55 -8.48
C PHE A 58 4.17 9.52 -8.83
N GLN A 59 3.30 10.02 -7.95
CA GLN A 59 1.84 9.88 -8.11
C GLN A 59 1.13 11.24 -8.04
N PRO A 60 1.41 12.15 -8.99
CA PRO A 60 0.93 13.53 -8.97
C PRO A 60 -0.59 13.63 -9.15
N GLY A 61 -1.17 12.79 -10.01
CA GLY A 61 -2.59 12.83 -10.38
C GLY A 61 -3.43 11.69 -9.81
N GLU A 62 -4.75 11.81 -9.98
CA GLU A 62 -5.72 10.79 -9.54
C GLU A 62 -5.47 9.43 -10.23
N ARG A 63 -5.08 9.43 -11.51
CA ARG A 63 -4.75 8.21 -12.26
C ARG A 63 -3.62 7.44 -11.60
N GLU A 64 -2.52 8.12 -11.28
CA GLU A 64 -1.35 7.47 -10.70
C GLU A 64 -1.61 7.04 -9.24
N ARG A 65 -2.50 7.74 -8.54
CA ARG A 65 -2.90 7.41 -7.17
C ARG A 65 -3.85 6.22 -7.09
N ARG A 66 -4.71 6.01 -8.09
CA ARG A 66 -5.67 4.90 -8.10
C ARG A 66 -4.94 3.57 -8.11
N MET A 67 -5.27 2.71 -7.15
CA MET A 67 -4.65 1.40 -6.94
C MET A 67 -5.59 0.24 -7.27
N ASP A 68 -6.89 0.47 -7.32
CA ASP A 68 -7.91 -0.57 -7.61
C ASP A 68 -7.72 -1.85 -6.75
N PRO A 69 -7.62 -1.73 -5.40
CA PRO A 69 -7.22 -2.84 -4.53
C PRO A 69 -8.27 -3.95 -4.45
N ARG A 70 -7.81 -5.19 -4.44
CA ARG A 70 -8.64 -6.39 -4.27
C ARG A 70 -8.01 -7.33 -3.24
N VAL A 71 -8.73 -7.57 -2.14
CA VAL A 71 -8.38 -8.62 -1.18
C VAL A 71 -8.62 -9.98 -1.84
N VAL A 72 -7.56 -10.74 -2.08
CA VAL A 72 -7.60 -12.04 -2.77
C VAL A 72 -7.58 -13.23 -1.82
N ALA A 73 -7.05 -13.04 -0.61
CA ALA A 73 -7.11 -14.00 0.49
C ALA A 73 -7.12 -13.25 1.84
N VAL A 74 -7.80 -13.80 2.84
CA VAL A 74 -7.81 -13.24 4.21
C VAL A 74 -8.11 -14.34 5.23
N THR A 75 -7.39 -14.31 6.34
CA THR A 75 -7.56 -15.14 7.53
C THR A 75 -7.81 -14.24 8.74
N GLU A 76 -7.76 -14.79 9.95
CA GLU A 76 -7.88 -14.01 11.19
C GLU A 76 -6.65 -13.12 11.45
N ASP A 77 -5.48 -13.53 10.95
CA ASP A 77 -4.19 -12.89 11.24
C ASP A 77 -3.50 -12.30 10.00
N GLU A 78 -3.92 -12.68 8.79
CA GLU A 78 -3.25 -12.29 7.55
C GLU A 78 -4.22 -11.92 6.44
N GLY A 79 -3.76 -11.11 5.50
CA GLY A 79 -4.46 -10.84 4.26
C GLY A 79 -3.51 -10.59 3.10
N VAL A 80 -3.97 -10.97 1.91
CA VAL A 80 -3.26 -10.73 0.66
C VAL A 80 -4.09 -9.79 -0.20
N VAL A 81 -3.47 -8.69 -0.63
CA VAL A 81 -4.09 -7.69 -1.49
C VAL A 81 -3.35 -7.63 -2.82
N LEU A 82 -4.10 -7.73 -3.92
CA LEU A 82 -3.66 -7.42 -5.27
C LEU A 82 -4.04 -5.97 -5.58
N TRP A 83 -3.11 -5.17 -6.10
CA TRP A 83 -3.41 -3.83 -6.58
C TRP A 83 -2.58 -3.48 -7.81
N ARG A 84 -2.92 -2.37 -8.44
CA ARG A 84 -2.19 -1.78 -9.56
C ARG A 84 -1.36 -0.60 -9.08
N GLN A 85 -0.04 -0.73 -9.18
CA GLN A 85 0.88 0.35 -8.88
C GLN A 85 1.10 1.18 -10.13
N ARG A 86 0.93 2.49 -10.01
CA ARG A 86 1.19 3.46 -11.07
C ARG A 86 2.14 4.53 -10.57
N GLY A 87 2.97 5.03 -11.47
CA GLY A 87 3.84 6.16 -11.20
C GLY A 87 4.33 6.84 -12.47
N VAL A 88 4.69 8.11 -12.34
CA VAL A 88 5.35 8.90 -13.37
C VAL A 88 6.56 9.59 -12.75
N SER A 89 7.72 9.49 -13.41
CA SER A 89 8.94 10.16 -12.98
C SER A 89 8.93 11.65 -13.37
N LEU A 90 9.89 12.42 -12.84
CA LEU A 90 10.09 13.83 -13.24
C LEU A 90 10.47 13.98 -14.72
N SER A 91 11.09 12.96 -15.32
CA SER A 91 11.41 12.87 -16.76
C SER A 91 10.21 12.44 -17.61
N GLY A 92 9.07 12.09 -16.99
CA GLY A 92 7.85 11.65 -17.67
C GLY A 92 7.78 10.16 -17.98
N GLU A 93 8.73 9.36 -17.48
CA GLU A 93 8.68 7.90 -17.62
C GLU A 93 7.52 7.34 -16.80
N GLN A 94 6.72 6.47 -17.42
CA GLN A 94 5.55 5.87 -16.77
C GLN A 94 5.86 4.44 -16.33
N PHE A 95 5.39 4.11 -15.13
CA PHE A 95 5.36 2.76 -14.60
C PHE A 95 3.92 2.36 -14.31
N GLU A 96 3.55 1.14 -14.71
CA GLU A 96 2.28 0.53 -14.36
C GLU A 96 2.44 -0.98 -14.22
N GLY A 97 2.14 -1.53 -13.05
CA GLY A 97 2.35 -2.95 -12.76
C GLY A 97 1.41 -3.48 -11.69
N GLU A 98 1.12 -4.77 -11.74
CA GLU A 98 0.39 -5.46 -10.67
C GLU A 98 1.34 -5.79 -9.51
N VAL A 99 0.84 -5.63 -8.29
CA VAL A 99 1.59 -5.91 -7.06
C VAL A 99 0.72 -6.73 -6.12
N LEU A 100 1.35 -7.73 -5.50
CA LEU A 100 0.78 -8.50 -4.39
C LEU A 100 1.51 -8.12 -3.10
N GLY A 101 0.74 -7.85 -2.06
CA GLY A 101 1.23 -7.57 -0.72
C GLY A 101 0.62 -8.54 0.28
N LEU A 102 1.47 -9.05 1.17
CA LEU A 102 1.08 -9.83 2.33
C LEU A 102 1.05 -8.91 3.56
N TYR A 103 -0.05 -8.92 4.29
CA TYR A 103 -0.30 -8.07 5.44
C TYR A 103 -0.59 -8.93 6.66
N GLN A 104 0.10 -8.66 7.75
CA GLN A 104 -0.29 -9.17 9.06
C GLN A 104 -1.31 -8.19 9.67
N VAL A 105 -2.40 -8.73 10.18
CA VAL A 105 -3.54 -7.99 10.73
C VAL A 105 -3.79 -8.49 12.14
N ARG A 106 -4.05 -7.57 13.08
CA ARG A 106 -4.26 -7.89 14.51
C ARG A 106 -5.46 -7.12 15.01
#